data_AF-P19593-F1
#
_entry.id   AF-P19593-F1
#
_cell.length_a   1.000
_cell.length_b   1.000
_cell.length_c   1.000
_cell.angle_alpha   90.00
_cell.angle_beta   90.00
_cell.angle_gamma   90.00
#
_symmetry.space_group_name_H-M   'P 1'
#
loop_
_entity.id
_entity.type
_entity.pdbx_description
1 polymer ?
#
loop_
_entity_poly.entity_id
_entity_poly.type
_entity_poly.pdbx_seq_one_letter_code
_entity_poly.pdbx_strand_id
1 'polypeptide(L)'
;MKRIKLKYRKLKRQQFIKVEKFNIGIDMVECHRWLENKQESIACAKREGNIVLVEKLAQEIVNSSFGRAVAVQTVASSKGSRSPGLSRESFKTNKNYVAMMATLEQITSNPHKYKATPLSRIYIPKRDGSARPLSIPSYTDRCLQALYKLAIEPMAEEVADLSSYGFRPMRNVSWAVGRVLNGLNNPLANYQYVVEIDIKGCVDNINHQFISQVTPFIPKKILWAWLKCGYIERNSNTLQPTTTGVPQGGIISPLIMNLTLDGLEFHIYKKIQKSSSQSKGNTYCRYADDMVILTTTEETALIALPAVKEFLAVRGLEVKLAKTTIKNIINDRNGFEFLSFRFRKVYRRNRKRLTSQVGIPISAIKNFRKNIKAISKTRKSLDTINDEINAVFRDCGYYYRFAHTSGYVFSSLGYWLWKQFYKHCYKRTKDKFDKANHTKINEIVLSSYFKPIGSGLSTKPFVIDKKGKPHSLFSIRSIEYCPPTYTDSARNAFIFEDSVTLTKVNMRSKSSWKRVILEKWGPCCGLCRKNLEINSIPYELHHILPKRFGGKDTPNNMVLLCKSPCHQLVSSSIQKADVSEIQNYISLGILEIPMDYLENLKTSQSSY
;
A
#
# COMPACT_ATOMS: atom_id res chain seq x y z
N MET A 1 16.50 32.44 23.37
CA MET A 1 17.03 31.22 22.71
C MET A 1 16.86 29.90 23.49
N LYS A 2 17.06 29.86 24.83
CA LYS A 2 16.91 28.62 25.64
C LYS A 2 15.51 27.95 25.49
N ARG A 3 14.42 28.73 25.46
CA ARG A 3 13.05 28.21 25.22
C ARG A 3 12.84 27.57 23.84
N ILE A 4 13.48 28.08 22.79
CA ILE A 4 13.41 27.53 21.43
C ILE A 4 14.21 26.22 21.33
N LYS A 5 15.40 26.16 21.96
CA LYS A 5 16.19 24.90 22.08
C LYS A 5 15.41 23.81 22.83
N LEU A 6 14.65 24.16 23.88
CA LEU A 6 13.79 23.20 24.59
C LEU A 6 12.64 22.69 23.73
N LYS A 7 11.97 23.56 22.96
CA LYS A 7 10.87 23.19 22.06
C LYS A 7 11.35 22.29 20.91
N TYR A 8 12.53 22.56 20.35
CA TYR A 8 13.18 21.70 19.34
C TYR A 8 13.69 20.37 19.92
N ARG A 9 14.20 20.35 21.16
CA ARG A 9 14.54 19.09 21.87
C ARG A 9 13.29 18.27 22.18
N LYS A 10 12.15 18.88 22.54
CA LYS A 10 10.86 18.18 22.69
C LYS A 10 10.33 17.63 21.35
N LEU A 11 10.46 18.37 20.25
CA LEU A 11 10.03 17.90 18.92
C LEU A 11 10.93 16.76 18.38
N LYS A 12 12.25 16.80 18.62
CA LYS A 12 13.12 15.64 18.32
C LYS A 12 12.93 14.48 19.31
N ARG A 13 12.45 14.72 20.54
CA ARG A 13 12.04 13.69 21.52
C ARG A 13 10.62 13.14 21.30
N GLN A 14 9.89 13.62 20.29
CA GLN A 14 9.00 12.71 19.55
C GLN A 14 9.81 11.70 18.70
N GLN A 15 11.08 11.44 19.10
CA GLN A 15 11.78 10.18 19.02
C GLN A 15 10.75 9.09 18.79
N PHE A 16 10.71 8.65 17.54
CA PHE A 16 10.29 7.33 17.13
C PHE A 16 10.61 6.43 18.31
N ILE A 17 9.60 6.05 19.09
CA ILE A 17 9.81 5.06 20.12
C ILE A 17 10.24 3.87 19.28
N LYS A 18 11.55 3.58 19.33
CA LYS A 18 12.09 2.34 18.81
C LYS A 18 11.30 1.31 19.61
N VAL A 19 10.28 0.76 18.99
CA VAL A 19 9.67 -0.49 19.41
C VAL A 19 10.87 -1.37 19.75
N GLU A 20 11.01 -1.77 21.01
CA GLU A 20 12.14 -2.59 21.42
C GLU A 20 12.26 -3.75 20.43
N LYS A 21 13.49 -4.24 20.19
CA LYS A 21 13.67 -5.39 19.30
C LYS A 21 12.68 -6.46 19.71
N PHE A 22 11.80 -6.85 18.80
CA PHE A 22 10.76 -7.84 19.05
C PHE A 22 11.45 -9.18 19.34
N ASN A 23 11.68 -9.44 20.62
CA ASN A 23 12.38 -10.61 21.13
C ASN A 23 11.59 -11.14 22.32
N ILE A 24 10.71 -12.08 22.01
CA ILE A 24 9.75 -12.67 22.95
C ILE A 24 10.17 -14.08 23.40
N GLY A 25 11.41 -14.49 23.12
CA GLY A 25 11.90 -15.84 23.41
C GLY A 25 11.42 -16.92 22.43
N ILE A 26 10.86 -16.53 21.28
CA ILE A 26 10.41 -17.45 20.23
C ILE A 26 11.16 -17.11 18.94
N ASP A 27 11.63 -18.14 18.23
CA ASP A 27 12.24 -17.93 16.91
C ASP A 27 11.18 -17.48 15.89
N MET A 28 11.18 -16.18 15.61
CA MET A 28 10.29 -15.61 14.62
C MET A 28 10.64 -16.06 13.19
N VAL A 29 11.84 -16.56 12.90
CA VAL A 29 12.15 -17.15 11.59
C VAL A 29 11.35 -18.43 11.43
N GLU A 30 11.43 -19.33 12.41
CA GLU A 30 10.68 -20.58 12.47
C GLU A 30 9.16 -20.35 12.42
N CYS A 31 8.63 -19.43 13.25
CA CYS A 31 7.19 -19.14 13.31
C CYS A 31 6.57 -18.84 11.95
N HIS A 32 7.28 -18.05 11.13
CA HIS A 32 6.78 -17.66 9.82
C HIS A 32 6.97 -18.74 8.77
N ARG A 33 8.04 -19.54 8.81
CA ARG A 33 8.20 -20.70 7.92
C ARG A 33 7.07 -21.70 8.15
N TRP A 34 6.78 -21.97 9.43
CA TRP A 34 5.64 -22.79 9.83
C TRP A 34 4.31 -22.21 9.30
N LEU A 35 4.11 -20.90 9.45
CA LEU A 35 2.91 -20.22 8.97
C LEU A 35 2.78 -20.28 7.45
N GLU A 36 3.84 -20.00 6.70
CA GLU A 36 3.84 -20.06 5.23
C GLU A 36 3.41 -21.45 4.74
N ASN A 37 3.98 -22.52 5.31
CA ASN A 37 3.61 -23.91 4.97
C ASN A 37 2.14 -24.22 5.29
N LYS A 38 1.62 -23.72 6.43
CA LYS A 38 0.20 -23.89 6.79
C LYS A 38 -0.72 -23.11 5.86
N GLN A 39 -0.36 -21.88 5.51
CA GLN A 39 -1.15 -21.04 4.60
C GLN A 39 -1.20 -21.63 3.19
N GLU A 40 -0.08 -22.17 2.69
CA GLU A 40 -0.04 -22.90 1.43
C GLU A 40 -0.92 -24.14 1.47
N SER A 41 -0.83 -24.93 2.55
CA SER A 41 -1.68 -26.11 2.75
C SER A 41 -3.18 -25.76 2.77
N ILE A 42 -3.55 -24.62 3.38
CA ILE A 42 -4.93 -24.12 3.38
C ILE A 42 -5.38 -23.77 1.95
N ALA A 43 -4.53 -23.08 1.18
CA ALA A 43 -4.84 -22.71 -0.19
C ALA A 43 -5.03 -23.95 -1.08
N CYS A 44 -4.12 -24.93 -0.99
CA CYS A 44 -4.23 -26.21 -1.71
C CYS A 44 -5.48 -26.99 -1.31
N ALA A 45 -5.74 -27.16 0.00
CA ALA A 45 -6.93 -27.85 0.48
C ALA A 45 -8.23 -27.17 0.02
N LYS A 46 -8.25 -25.84 -0.03
CA LYS A 46 -9.41 -25.09 -0.53
C LYS A 46 -9.62 -25.30 -2.03
N ARG A 47 -8.53 -25.32 -2.81
CA ARG A 47 -8.55 -25.60 -4.25
C ARG A 47 -9.09 -26.99 -4.57
N GLU A 48 -8.73 -27.98 -3.75
CA GLU A 48 -9.19 -29.37 -3.84
C GLU A 48 -10.63 -29.56 -3.32
N GLY A 49 -11.25 -28.52 -2.74
CA GLY A 49 -12.58 -28.60 -2.16
C GLY A 49 -12.64 -29.27 -0.78
N ASN A 50 -11.50 -29.56 -0.15
CA ASN A 50 -11.43 -30.19 1.17
C ASN A 50 -11.65 -29.18 2.31
N ILE A 51 -12.92 -28.84 2.55
CA ILE A 51 -13.31 -27.84 3.56
C ILE A 51 -12.95 -28.27 4.99
N VAL A 52 -13.03 -29.56 5.30
CA VAL A 52 -12.69 -30.11 6.63
C VAL A 52 -11.22 -29.87 6.94
N LEU A 53 -10.33 -30.10 5.97
CA LEU A 53 -8.90 -29.84 6.14
C LEU A 53 -8.60 -28.35 6.25
N VAL A 54 -9.28 -27.49 5.48
CA VAL A 54 -9.18 -26.03 5.60
C VAL A 54 -9.51 -25.57 7.01
N GLU A 55 -10.62 -26.06 7.57
CA GLU A 55 -11.04 -25.73 8.94
C GLU A 55 -10.01 -26.17 9.98
N LYS A 56 -9.54 -27.42 9.87
CA LYS A 56 -8.52 -27.97 10.76
C LYS A 56 -7.24 -27.11 10.75
N LEU A 57 -6.71 -26.81 9.57
CA LEU A 57 -5.48 -26.04 9.42
C LEU A 57 -5.65 -24.58 9.89
N ALA A 58 -6.79 -23.95 9.59
CA ALA A 58 -7.11 -22.62 10.09
C ALA A 58 -7.15 -22.59 11.62
N GLN A 59 -7.73 -23.61 12.25
CA GLN A 59 -7.79 -23.74 13.71
C GLN A 59 -6.40 -23.98 14.31
N GLU A 60 -5.54 -24.76 13.66
CA GLU A 60 -4.14 -24.94 14.05
C GLU A 60 -3.36 -23.61 14.06
N ILE A 61 -3.56 -22.75 13.05
CA ILE A 61 -2.99 -21.39 13.01
C ILE A 61 -3.45 -20.56 14.20
N VAL A 62 -4.75 -20.57 14.50
CA VAL A 62 -5.34 -19.76 15.57
C VAL A 62 -4.88 -20.23 16.96
N ASN A 63 -4.76 -21.54 17.18
CA ASN A 63 -4.39 -22.10 18.49
C ASN A 63 -2.88 -22.10 18.75
N SER A 64 -2.06 -22.08 17.69
CA SER A 64 -0.61 -22.14 17.80
C SER A 64 -0.02 -20.86 18.43
N SER A 65 1.00 -21.04 19.28
CA SER A 65 1.83 -19.94 19.78
C SER A 65 2.53 -19.21 18.62
N PHE A 66 2.86 -19.90 17.53
CA PHE A 66 3.52 -19.32 16.36
C PHE A 66 2.58 -18.36 15.61
N GLY A 67 1.33 -18.77 15.37
CA GLY A 67 0.32 -17.90 14.75
C GLY A 67 0.09 -16.64 15.58
N ARG A 68 -0.04 -16.79 16.91
CA ARG A 68 -0.17 -15.66 17.85
C ARG A 68 1.06 -14.74 17.81
N ALA A 69 2.27 -15.29 17.79
CA ALA A 69 3.50 -14.51 17.70
C ALA A 69 3.56 -13.66 16.42
N VAL A 70 3.21 -14.22 15.27
CA VAL A 70 3.20 -13.50 13.98
C VAL A 70 2.13 -12.40 13.97
N ALA A 71 0.95 -12.67 14.53
CA ALA A 71 -0.14 -11.69 14.63
C ALA A 71 0.28 -10.48 15.48
N VAL A 72 0.87 -10.73 16.66
CA VAL A 72 1.37 -9.69 17.57
C VAL A 72 2.50 -8.89 16.91
N GLN A 73 3.44 -9.55 16.24
CA GLN A 73 4.53 -8.88 15.51
C GLN A 73 4.02 -7.98 14.39
N THR A 74 3.01 -8.44 13.64
CA THR A 74 2.38 -7.68 12.54
C THR A 74 1.79 -6.37 13.07
N VAL A 75 1.05 -6.43 14.18
CA VAL A 75 0.48 -5.24 14.82
C VAL A 75 1.58 -4.34 15.36
N ALA A 76 2.57 -4.88 16.06
CA ALA A 76 3.67 -4.13 16.68
C ALA A 76 4.50 -3.35 15.65
N SER A 77 4.73 -3.97 14.48
CA SER A 77 5.55 -3.42 13.41
C SER A 77 4.81 -2.46 12.48
N SER A 78 3.47 -2.42 12.55
CA SER A 78 2.64 -1.54 11.74
C SER A 78 2.87 -0.06 12.09
N LYS A 79 2.75 0.86 11.11
CA LYS A 79 2.80 2.32 11.41
C LYS A 79 1.72 2.75 12.40
N GLY A 80 0.59 2.02 12.42
CA GLY A 80 -0.55 2.23 13.33
C GLY A 80 -0.33 1.75 14.77
N SER A 81 0.78 1.06 15.07
CA SER A 81 1.13 0.57 16.41
C SER A 81 1.31 1.67 17.46
N ARG A 82 1.30 2.94 17.03
CA ARG A 82 1.42 4.12 17.90
C ARG A 82 0.09 4.62 18.44
N SER A 83 -1.03 4.18 17.88
CA SER A 83 -2.36 4.61 18.28
C SER A 83 -3.01 3.47 19.05
N PRO A 84 -3.16 3.54 20.38
CA PRO A 84 -3.72 2.43 21.16
C PRO A 84 -5.24 2.32 21.07
N GLY A 85 -5.90 3.19 20.30
CA GLY A 85 -7.35 3.30 20.30
C GLY A 85 -7.80 3.88 21.64
N LEU A 86 -8.78 3.23 22.27
CA LEU A 86 -9.21 3.56 23.64
C LEU A 86 -8.43 2.81 24.72
N SER A 87 -7.63 1.80 24.36
CA SER A 87 -6.80 1.13 25.36
C SER A 87 -5.74 2.10 25.86
N ARG A 88 -5.52 2.15 27.19
CA ARG A 88 -4.42 2.92 27.79
C ARG A 88 -3.11 2.10 27.84
N GLU A 89 -3.10 0.96 27.17
CA GLU A 89 -2.01 -0.01 27.21
C GLU A 89 -0.78 0.49 26.45
N SER A 90 0.39 0.20 26.99
CA SER A 90 1.64 0.30 26.23
C SER A 90 1.85 -0.98 25.43
N PHE A 91 2.08 -0.87 24.13
CA PHE A 91 2.43 -1.99 23.26
C PHE A 91 3.81 -1.75 22.64
N LYS A 92 4.83 -1.77 23.50
CA LYS A 92 6.19 -1.31 23.18
C LYS A 92 7.31 -2.25 23.66
N THR A 93 7.05 -2.97 24.75
CA THR A 93 8.04 -3.83 25.40
C THR A 93 7.80 -5.29 25.05
N ASN A 94 8.85 -6.11 25.09
CA ASN A 94 8.71 -7.55 24.88
C ASN A 94 7.78 -8.21 25.91
N LYS A 95 7.78 -7.72 27.16
CA LYS A 95 6.82 -8.14 28.20
C LYS A 95 5.37 -7.91 27.77
N ASN A 96 5.06 -6.79 27.09
CA ASN A 96 3.72 -6.54 26.58
C ASN A 96 3.35 -7.50 25.44
N TYR A 97 4.30 -7.89 24.59
CA TYR A 97 4.04 -8.81 23.48
C TYR A 97 3.77 -10.23 23.99
N VAL A 98 4.57 -10.72 24.94
CA VAL A 98 4.36 -12.02 25.59
C VAL A 98 3.02 -12.05 26.33
N ALA A 99 2.70 -10.99 27.09
CA ALA A 99 1.40 -10.86 27.75
C ALA A 99 0.24 -10.87 26.73
N MET A 100 0.39 -10.17 25.60
CA MET A 100 -0.63 -10.18 24.55
C MET A 100 -0.83 -11.58 23.95
N MET A 101 0.24 -12.36 23.75
CA MET A 101 0.12 -13.74 23.29
C MET A 101 -0.66 -14.62 24.27
N ALA A 102 -0.42 -14.47 25.57
CA ALA A 102 -1.18 -15.17 26.60
C ALA A 102 -2.65 -14.73 26.61
N THR A 103 -2.93 -13.43 26.48
CA THR A 103 -4.30 -12.92 26.33
C THR A 103 -5.01 -13.51 25.12
N LEU A 104 -4.32 -13.58 23.96
CA LEU A 104 -4.88 -14.21 22.76
C LEU A 104 -5.19 -15.68 22.98
N GLU A 105 -4.33 -16.42 23.70
CA GLU A 105 -4.59 -17.81 24.08
C GLU A 105 -5.90 -17.98 24.84
N GLN A 106 -6.06 -17.18 25.89
CA GLN A 106 -7.24 -17.25 26.76
C GLN A 106 -8.51 -16.96 25.96
N ILE A 107 -8.44 -16.03 25.01
CA ILE A 107 -9.55 -15.70 24.12
C ILE A 107 -9.84 -16.83 23.14
N THR A 108 -8.82 -17.40 22.49
CA THR A 108 -9.00 -18.47 21.50
C THR A 108 -9.45 -19.79 22.12
N SER A 109 -8.99 -20.10 23.34
CA SER A 109 -9.41 -21.29 24.10
C SER A 109 -10.82 -21.13 24.68
N ASN A 110 -11.27 -19.91 24.97
CA ASN A 110 -12.65 -19.66 25.41
C ASN A 110 -13.29 -18.43 24.72
N PRO A 111 -13.70 -18.58 23.44
CA PRO A 111 -14.29 -17.48 22.67
C PRO A 111 -15.55 -16.87 23.29
N HIS A 112 -16.26 -17.64 24.13
CA HIS A 112 -17.52 -17.21 24.74
C HIS A 112 -17.36 -16.07 25.77
N LYS A 113 -16.18 -15.99 26.41
CA LYS A 113 -15.87 -14.96 27.42
C LYS A 113 -15.38 -13.64 26.80
N TYR A 114 -15.03 -13.63 25.52
CA TYR A 114 -14.48 -12.45 24.86
C TYR A 114 -15.52 -11.32 24.72
N LYS A 115 -15.07 -10.10 25.03
CA LYS A 115 -15.78 -8.85 24.77
C LYS A 115 -14.80 -7.90 24.06
N ALA A 116 -15.18 -7.44 22.88
CA ALA A 116 -14.39 -6.46 22.14
C ALA A 116 -14.51 -5.09 22.78
N THR A 117 -13.43 -4.31 22.69
CA THR A 117 -13.43 -2.94 23.21
C THR A 117 -14.13 -2.00 22.23
N PRO A 118 -14.83 -0.96 22.71
CA PRO A 118 -15.35 0.09 21.84
C PRO A 118 -14.22 0.76 21.04
N LEU A 119 -14.55 1.15 19.82
CA LEU A 119 -13.55 1.68 18.89
C LEU A 119 -13.33 3.17 19.11
N SER A 120 -12.09 3.64 18.99
CA SER A 120 -11.81 5.08 18.98
C SER A 120 -12.09 5.66 17.60
N ARG A 121 -13.17 6.43 17.43
CA ARG A 121 -13.55 7.07 16.16
C ARG A 121 -12.78 8.38 15.96
N ILE A 122 -12.18 8.53 14.78
CA ILE A 122 -11.60 9.79 14.30
C ILE A 122 -12.12 10.10 12.90
N TYR A 123 -12.19 11.38 12.54
CA TYR A 123 -12.67 11.82 11.24
C TYR A 123 -11.51 12.29 10.36
N ILE A 124 -11.33 11.65 9.20
CA ILE A 124 -10.35 12.03 8.17
C ILE A 124 -11.08 12.85 7.11
N PRO A 125 -10.66 14.09 6.82
CA PRO A 125 -11.32 14.91 5.80
C PRO A 125 -11.16 14.31 4.39
N LYS A 126 -12.26 14.21 3.63
CA LYS A 126 -12.25 13.94 2.19
C LYS A 126 -12.08 15.23 1.39
N ARG A 127 -11.97 15.07 0.06
CA ARG A 127 -11.86 16.18 -0.90
C ARG A 127 -13.15 16.95 -1.11
N ASP A 128 -14.30 16.30 -0.93
CA ASP A 128 -15.65 16.86 -1.11
C ASP A 128 -16.15 17.62 0.13
N GLY A 129 -15.33 17.76 1.18
CA GLY A 129 -15.70 18.37 2.46
C GLY A 129 -16.34 17.40 3.45
N SER A 130 -16.79 16.22 2.99
CA SER A 130 -17.25 15.16 3.88
C SER A 130 -16.07 14.57 4.66
N ALA A 131 -16.32 13.95 5.82
CA ALA A 131 -15.30 13.16 6.52
C ALA A 131 -15.46 11.65 6.22
N ARG A 132 -14.35 10.92 6.20
CA ARG A 132 -14.33 9.46 6.38
C ARG A 132 -14.11 9.16 7.86
N PRO A 133 -15.02 8.46 8.50
CA PRO A 133 -14.74 8.00 9.84
C PRO A 133 -13.76 6.84 9.81
N LEU A 134 -12.69 6.92 10.60
CA LEU A 134 -11.78 5.81 10.88
C LEU A 134 -12.00 5.38 12.34
N SER A 135 -12.35 4.12 12.53
CA SER A 135 -12.49 3.46 13.82
C SER A 135 -11.19 2.72 14.14
N ILE A 136 -10.57 3.08 15.25
CA ILE A 136 -9.29 2.52 15.69
C ILE A 136 -9.56 1.49 16.81
N PRO A 137 -9.36 0.17 16.57
CA PRO A 137 -9.55 -0.85 17.60
C PRO A 137 -8.42 -0.85 18.63
N SER A 138 -8.64 -1.50 19.78
CA SER A 138 -7.58 -1.78 20.76
C SER A 138 -6.49 -2.69 20.19
N TYR A 139 -5.36 -2.80 20.88
CA TYR A 139 -4.30 -3.73 20.48
C TYR A 139 -4.75 -5.18 20.54
N THR A 140 -5.49 -5.59 21.57
CA THR A 140 -6.06 -6.93 21.68
C THR A 140 -6.92 -7.27 20.48
N ASP A 141 -7.85 -6.38 20.12
CA ASP A 141 -8.75 -6.59 18.99
C ASP A 141 -7.98 -6.63 17.66
N ARG A 142 -6.96 -5.77 17.48
CA ARG A 142 -6.10 -5.81 16.29
C ARG A 142 -5.29 -7.10 16.20
N CYS A 143 -4.71 -7.56 17.29
CA CYS A 143 -3.90 -8.78 17.28
C CYS A 143 -4.79 -10.00 17.01
N LEU A 144 -5.98 -10.04 17.59
CA LEU A 144 -6.95 -11.11 17.32
C LEU A 144 -7.46 -11.07 15.87
N GLN A 145 -7.77 -9.88 15.34
CA GLN A 145 -8.13 -9.71 13.92
C GLN A 145 -6.99 -10.12 12.99
N ALA A 146 -5.74 -9.77 13.32
CA ALA A 146 -4.57 -10.19 12.56
C ALA A 146 -4.42 -11.71 12.58
N LEU A 147 -4.61 -12.36 13.74
CA LEU A 147 -4.55 -13.82 13.88
C LEU A 147 -5.57 -14.53 12.99
N TYR A 148 -6.84 -14.15 13.05
CA TYR A 148 -7.86 -14.71 12.17
C TYR A 148 -7.62 -14.38 10.70
N LYS A 149 -7.08 -13.19 10.40
CA LYS A 149 -6.70 -12.84 9.02
C LYS A 149 -5.66 -13.83 8.47
N LEU A 150 -4.62 -14.18 9.25
CA LEU A 150 -3.59 -15.13 8.82
C LEU A 150 -4.18 -16.50 8.43
N ALA A 151 -5.21 -16.95 9.16
CA ALA A 151 -5.87 -18.23 8.91
C ALA A 151 -6.84 -18.21 7.71
N ILE A 152 -7.47 -17.05 7.44
CA ILE A 152 -8.59 -16.94 6.48
C ILE A 152 -8.14 -16.41 5.11
N GLU A 153 -7.14 -15.53 5.06
CA GLU A 153 -6.68 -14.92 3.80
C GLU A 153 -6.29 -15.95 2.71
N PRO A 154 -5.65 -17.10 3.01
CA PRO A 154 -5.28 -18.07 1.99
C PRO A 154 -6.47 -18.75 1.30
N MET A 155 -7.52 -19.11 2.06
CA MET A 155 -8.72 -19.71 1.48
C MET A 155 -9.59 -18.67 0.77
N ALA A 156 -9.61 -17.43 1.28
CA ALA A 156 -10.31 -16.32 0.65
C ALA A 156 -9.73 -16.00 -0.73
N GLU A 157 -8.41 -16.12 -0.88
CA GLU A 157 -7.71 -15.86 -2.12
C GLU A 157 -8.03 -16.88 -3.24
N GLU A 158 -8.41 -18.13 -2.89
CA GLU A 158 -8.90 -19.14 -3.87
C GLU A 158 -10.28 -18.81 -4.43
N VAL A 159 -11.15 -18.16 -3.63
CA VAL A 159 -12.53 -17.83 -4.05
C VAL A 159 -12.67 -16.41 -4.61
N ALA A 160 -11.59 -15.63 -4.60
CA ALA A 160 -11.61 -14.24 -5.01
C ALA A 160 -11.78 -14.08 -6.53
N ASP A 161 -12.54 -13.06 -6.95
CA ASP A 161 -12.77 -12.78 -8.37
C ASP A 161 -11.44 -12.56 -9.12
N LEU A 162 -11.32 -13.07 -10.34
CA LEU A 162 -10.10 -12.93 -11.17
C LEU A 162 -9.75 -11.45 -11.37
N SER A 163 -10.75 -10.63 -11.65
CA SER A 163 -10.59 -9.21 -11.94
C SER A 163 -10.75 -8.31 -10.70
N SER A 164 -10.53 -8.85 -9.50
CA SER A 164 -10.47 -8.10 -8.23
C SER A 164 -9.01 -7.90 -7.78
N TYR A 165 -8.62 -6.67 -7.47
CA TYR A 165 -7.20 -6.35 -7.19
C TYR A 165 -6.96 -5.63 -5.86
N GLY A 166 -7.97 -4.94 -5.32
CA GLY A 166 -7.82 -4.16 -4.09
C GLY A 166 -7.70 -5.04 -2.86
N PHE A 167 -6.82 -4.66 -1.92
CA PHE A 167 -6.61 -5.36 -0.64
C PHE A 167 -6.25 -6.85 -0.74
N ARG A 168 -5.76 -7.31 -1.90
CA ARG A 168 -5.27 -8.67 -2.10
C ARG A 168 -3.74 -8.71 -2.13
N PRO A 169 -3.11 -9.77 -1.63
CA PRO A 169 -1.66 -9.93 -1.68
C PRO A 169 -1.14 -9.92 -3.12
N MET A 170 0.04 -9.32 -3.32
CA MET A 170 0.76 -9.23 -4.60
C MET A 170 0.00 -8.56 -5.76
N ARG A 171 -1.14 -7.90 -5.50
CA ARG A 171 -1.90 -7.13 -6.48
C ARG A 171 -1.81 -5.64 -6.20
N ASN A 172 -1.90 -4.83 -7.25
CA ASN A 172 -1.75 -3.39 -7.14
C ASN A 172 -2.56 -2.64 -8.20
N VAL A 173 -2.58 -1.30 -8.09
CA VAL A 173 -3.34 -0.43 -9.00
C VAL A 173 -2.94 -0.60 -10.47
N SER A 174 -1.66 -0.87 -10.75
CA SER A 174 -1.20 -1.12 -12.13
C SER A 174 -1.94 -2.30 -12.76
N TRP A 175 -2.29 -3.32 -11.97
CA TRP A 175 -3.02 -4.51 -12.42
C TRP A 175 -4.44 -4.22 -12.82
N ALA A 176 -5.16 -3.47 -11.98
CA ALA A 176 -6.51 -3.03 -12.31
C ALA A 176 -6.52 -2.14 -13.56
N VAL A 177 -5.56 -1.22 -13.68
CA VAL A 177 -5.39 -0.37 -14.87
C VAL A 177 -5.05 -1.20 -16.10
N GLY A 178 -4.18 -2.20 -15.97
CA GLY A 178 -3.78 -3.11 -17.03
C GLY A 178 -4.94 -3.95 -17.53
N ARG A 179 -5.77 -4.47 -16.64
CA ARG A 179 -6.98 -5.25 -16.96
C ARG A 179 -8.00 -4.43 -17.76
N VAL A 180 -8.32 -3.22 -17.29
CA VAL A 180 -9.24 -2.32 -18.01
C VAL A 180 -8.67 -1.94 -19.38
N LEU A 181 -7.37 -1.62 -19.44
CA LEU A 181 -6.72 -1.28 -20.71
C LEU A 181 -6.71 -2.46 -21.68
N ASN A 182 -6.42 -3.67 -21.21
CA ASN A 182 -6.47 -4.88 -22.03
C ASN A 182 -7.88 -5.12 -22.56
N GLY A 183 -8.90 -5.06 -21.69
CA GLY A 183 -10.30 -5.15 -22.08
C GLY A 183 -10.61 -4.17 -23.21
N LEU A 184 -10.35 -2.88 -23.02
CA LEU A 184 -10.56 -1.87 -24.06
C LEU A 184 -9.77 -2.13 -25.35
N ASN A 185 -8.62 -2.80 -25.29
CA ASN A 185 -7.81 -3.11 -26.47
C ASN A 185 -8.25 -4.39 -27.19
N ASN A 186 -9.16 -5.18 -26.62
CA ASN A 186 -9.63 -6.43 -27.23
C ASN A 186 -10.39 -6.14 -28.54
N PRO A 187 -9.85 -6.52 -29.70
CA PRO A 187 -10.46 -6.24 -31.00
C PRO A 187 -11.71 -7.08 -31.26
N LEU A 188 -11.82 -8.26 -30.66
CA LEU A 188 -12.95 -9.19 -30.85
C LEU A 188 -14.20 -8.72 -30.11
N ALA A 189 -14.03 -8.15 -28.91
CA ALA A 189 -15.15 -7.66 -28.11
C ALA A 189 -15.59 -6.26 -28.54
N ASN A 190 -14.65 -5.38 -28.92
CA ASN A 190 -14.92 -3.98 -29.27
C ASN A 190 -15.84 -3.24 -28.26
N TYR A 191 -15.45 -3.22 -26.98
CA TYR A 191 -16.22 -2.54 -25.92
C TYR A 191 -16.48 -1.06 -26.24
N GLN A 192 -17.76 -0.68 -26.20
CA GLN A 192 -18.23 0.66 -26.53
C GLN A 192 -18.78 1.39 -25.30
N TYR A 193 -19.22 0.66 -24.27
CA TYR A 193 -19.85 1.21 -23.09
C TYR A 193 -19.07 0.84 -21.83
N VAL A 194 -19.12 1.73 -20.84
CA VAL A 194 -18.63 1.49 -19.49
C VAL A 194 -19.73 1.79 -18.48
N VAL A 195 -19.87 0.91 -17.49
CA VAL A 195 -20.67 1.14 -16.29
C VAL A 195 -19.70 1.40 -15.14
N GLU A 196 -19.64 2.65 -14.68
CA GLU A 196 -18.91 3.06 -13.48
C GLU A 196 -19.84 2.94 -12.28
N ILE A 197 -19.49 2.10 -11.29
CA ILE A 197 -20.35 1.78 -10.15
C ILE A 197 -19.70 2.25 -8.86
N ASP A 198 -20.45 3.02 -8.07
CA ASP A 198 -20.06 3.48 -6.73
C ASP A 198 -20.99 2.82 -5.71
N ILE A 199 -20.44 2.12 -4.71
CA ILE A 199 -21.23 1.51 -3.63
C ILE A 199 -21.43 2.53 -2.50
N LYS A 200 -22.67 2.68 -2.03
CA LYS A 200 -23.01 3.56 -0.92
C LYS A 200 -22.42 3.00 0.37
N GLY A 201 -21.34 3.61 0.85
CA GLY A 201 -20.77 3.31 2.17
C GLY A 201 -20.44 1.83 2.35
N CYS A 202 -19.73 1.23 1.38
CA CYS A 202 -19.54 -0.22 1.27
C CYS A 202 -19.22 -0.89 2.61
N VAL A 203 -18.19 -0.43 3.31
CA VAL A 203 -17.74 -1.05 4.56
C VAL A 203 -18.73 -0.81 5.71
N ASP A 204 -19.39 0.36 5.75
CA ASP A 204 -20.27 0.76 6.85
C ASP A 204 -21.69 0.14 6.78
N ASN A 205 -22.07 -0.44 5.63
CA ASN A 205 -23.44 -0.90 5.39
C ASN A 205 -23.58 -2.43 5.24
N ILE A 206 -22.49 -3.19 5.19
CA ILE A 206 -22.55 -4.66 5.01
C ILE A 206 -23.43 -5.29 6.11
N ASN A 207 -24.35 -6.15 5.70
CA ASN A 207 -25.21 -6.90 6.61
C ASN A 207 -24.38 -7.86 7.51
N HIS A 208 -24.60 -7.81 8.83
CA HIS A 208 -23.85 -8.63 9.80
C HIS A 208 -24.11 -10.14 9.65
N GLN A 209 -25.33 -10.54 9.31
CA GLN A 209 -25.65 -11.93 9.00
C GLN A 209 -24.88 -12.42 7.77
N PHE A 210 -24.77 -11.60 6.72
CA PHE A 210 -23.98 -11.94 5.54
C PHE A 210 -22.49 -12.08 5.88
N ILE A 211 -21.92 -11.17 6.68
CA ILE A 211 -20.54 -11.29 7.17
C ILE A 211 -20.34 -12.62 7.89
N SER A 212 -21.26 -12.99 8.78
CA SER A 212 -21.19 -14.27 9.50
C SER A 212 -21.27 -15.49 8.59
N GLN A 213 -21.91 -15.41 7.43
CA GLN A 213 -21.97 -16.49 6.45
C GLN A 213 -20.64 -16.64 5.68
N VAL A 214 -19.99 -15.53 5.34
CA VAL A 214 -18.73 -15.55 4.57
C VAL A 214 -17.47 -15.72 5.44
N THR A 215 -17.60 -15.62 6.76
CA THR A 215 -16.50 -15.89 7.71
C THR A 215 -16.83 -17.00 8.71
N PRO A 216 -17.13 -18.24 8.25
CA PRO A 216 -17.57 -19.32 9.14
C PRO A 216 -16.49 -19.75 10.14
N PHE A 217 -15.21 -19.58 9.80
CA PHE A 217 -14.05 -19.95 10.63
C PHE A 217 -13.82 -19.02 11.83
N ILE A 218 -14.53 -17.89 11.90
CA ILE A 218 -14.44 -16.98 13.04
C ILE A 218 -15.55 -17.35 14.02
N PRO A 219 -15.24 -17.70 15.28
CA PRO A 219 -16.28 -17.98 16.28
C PRO A 219 -17.29 -16.84 16.31
N LYS A 220 -18.58 -17.16 16.14
CA LYS A 220 -19.66 -16.17 16.04
C LYS A 220 -19.56 -15.14 17.16
N LYS A 221 -19.32 -15.56 18.40
CA LYS A 221 -19.18 -14.64 19.54
C LYS A 221 -18.11 -13.57 19.31
N ILE A 222 -16.93 -13.94 18.80
CA ILE A 222 -15.83 -13.00 18.51
C ILE A 222 -16.22 -12.06 17.38
N LEU A 223 -16.77 -12.61 16.29
CA LEU A 223 -17.20 -11.83 15.14
C LEU A 223 -18.27 -10.79 15.53
N TRP A 224 -19.33 -11.23 16.20
CA TRP A 224 -20.39 -10.33 16.68
C TRP A 224 -19.87 -9.30 17.67
N ALA A 225 -18.88 -9.64 18.51
CA ALA A 225 -18.25 -8.68 19.40
C ALA A 225 -17.54 -7.58 18.61
N TRP A 226 -16.79 -7.89 17.55
CA TRP A 226 -16.16 -6.87 16.70
C TRP A 226 -17.16 -6.00 15.95
N LEU A 227 -18.25 -6.59 15.48
CA LEU A 227 -19.26 -5.88 14.68
C LEU A 227 -20.16 -4.98 15.53
N LYS A 228 -20.40 -5.35 16.79
CA LYS A 228 -21.33 -4.65 17.70
C LYS A 228 -20.67 -3.94 18.89
N CYS A 229 -19.34 -3.86 18.97
CA CYS A 229 -18.67 -3.17 20.08
C CYS A 229 -18.90 -1.65 20.12
N GLY A 230 -19.51 -1.07 19.07
CA GLY A 230 -19.76 0.35 19.00
C GLY A 230 -18.48 1.17 18.85
N TYR A 231 -18.63 2.48 18.95
CA TYR A 231 -17.50 3.41 18.91
C TYR A 231 -17.70 4.60 19.84
N ILE A 232 -16.60 5.19 20.27
CA ILE A 232 -16.56 6.42 21.04
C ILE A 232 -15.77 7.43 20.22
N GLU A 233 -16.35 8.61 20.01
CA GLU A 233 -15.65 9.71 19.35
C GLU A 233 -14.65 10.34 20.29
N ARG A 234 -13.48 10.76 19.79
CA ARG A 234 -12.40 11.31 20.66
C ARG A 234 -12.81 12.45 21.59
N ASN A 235 -13.83 13.22 21.22
CA ASN A 235 -14.31 14.37 21.98
C ASN A 235 -15.66 14.09 22.66
N SER A 236 -16.14 12.86 22.63
CA SER A 236 -17.38 12.42 23.24
C SER A 236 -17.08 11.32 24.26
N ASN A 237 -17.87 11.28 25.34
CA ASN A 237 -17.88 10.15 26.27
C ASN A 237 -19.05 9.20 25.99
N THR A 238 -19.79 9.43 24.91
CA THR A 238 -20.99 8.66 24.58
C THR A 238 -20.63 7.47 23.70
N LEU A 239 -20.95 6.27 24.16
CA LEU A 239 -20.87 5.05 23.35
C LEU A 239 -21.97 5.09 22.28
N GLN A 240 -21.56 5.09 21.02
CA GLN A 240 -22.46 4.99 19.88
C GLN A 240 -22.56 3.52 19.44
N PRO A 241 -23.78 2.96 19.32
CA PRO A 241 -23.95 1.60 18.84
C PRO A 241 -23.61 1.48 17.35
N THR A 242 -23.09 0.32 16.95
CA THR A 242 -22.91 -0.05 15.54
C THR A 242 -23.96 -1.10 15.18
N THR A 243 -24.88 -0.76 14.27
CA THR A 243 -25.97 -1.65 13.85
C THR A 243 -25.68 -2.39 12.54
N THR A 244 -24.83 -1.84 11.67
CA THR A 244 -24.46 -2.40 10.37
C THR A 244 -22.98 -2.20 10.05
N GLY A 245 -22.49 -2.94 9.06
CA GLY A 245 -21.15 -2.79 8.50
C GLY A 245 -20.04 -3.38 9.35
N VAL A 246 -18.84 -3.26 8.82
CA VAL A 246 -17.58 -3.54 9.49
C VAL A 246 -16.95 -2.21 9.87
N PRO A 247 -16.39 -2.04 11.08
CA PRO A 247 -15.72 -0.80 11.40
C PRO A 247 -14.50 -0.53 10.50
N GLN A 248 -14.47 0.65 9.86
CA GLN A 248 -13.34 1.10 9.04
C GLN A 248 -12.08 1.21 9.89
N GLY A 249 -11.00 0.49 9.54
CA GLY A 249 -9.72 0.53 10.26
C GLY A 249 -9.37 -0.74 11.03
N GLY A 250 -10.29 -1.71 11.10
CA GLY A 250 -9.95 -3.07 11.51
C GLY A 250 -8.98 -3.75 10.54
N ILE A 251 -8.11 -4.61 11.05
CA ILE A 251 -7.07 -5.30 10.26
C ILE A 251 -7.71 -6.32 9.31
N ILE A 252 -8.76 -6.99 9.75
CA ILE A 252 -9.49 -7.98 8.97
C ILE A 252 -10.56 -7.36 8.05
N SER A 253 -10.93 -6.09 8.28
CA SER A 253 -12.02 -5.43 7.54
C SER A 253 -11.84 -5.45 6.01
N PRO A 254 -10.64 -5.20 5.45
CA PRO A 254 -10.44 -5.29 4.00
C PRO A 254 -10.67 -6.70 3.43
N LEU A 255 -10.33 -7.74 4.20
CA LEU A 255 -10.57 -9.14 3.83
C LEU A 255 -12.07 -9.46 3.82
N ILE A 256 -12.79 -9.05 4.88
CA ILE A 256 -14.25 -9.23 4.97
C ILE A 256 -14.96 -8.51 3.81
N MET A 257 -14.51 -7.31 3.46
CA MET A 257 -15.07 -6.56 2.33
C MET A 257 -14.85 -7.29 1.01
N ASN A 258 -13.67 -7.89 0.78
CA ASN A 258 -13.45 -8.70 -0.41
C ASN A 258 -14.31 -9.96 -0.42
N LEU A 259 -14.33 -10.74 0.67
CA LEU A 259 -15.21 -11.91 0.82
C LEU A 259 -16.70 -11.57 0.59
N THR A 260 -17.11 -10.35 0.96
CA THR A 260 -18.47 -9.87 0.71
C THR A 260 -18.73 -9.64 -0.77
N LEU A 261 -17.77 -9.09 -1.50
CA LEU A 261 -17.93 -8.66 -2.90
C LEU A 261 -17.49 -9.71 -3.93
N ASP A 262 -16.71 -10.72 -3.55
CA ASP A 262 -16.28 -11.80 -4.43
C ASP A 262 -17.47 -12.69 -4.83
N GLY A 263 -17.43 -13.19 -6.08
CA GLY A 263 -18.55 -13.79 -6.78
C GLY A 263 -19.35 -12.81 -7.64
N LEU A 264 -19.07 -11.50 -7.56
CA LEU A 264 -19.77 -10.48 -8.33
C LEU A 264 -19.42 -10.60 -9.83
N GLU A 265 -18.17 -10.87 -10.16
CA GLU A 265 -17.74 -11.08 -11.55
C GLU A 265 -18.57 -12.17 -12.21
N PHE A 266 -18.66 -13.34 -11.58
CA PHE A 266 -19.43 -14.47 -12.07
C PHE A 266 -20.93 -14.14 -12.18
N HIS A 267 -21.50 -13.46 -11.19
CA HIS A 267 -22.92 -13.09 -11.20
C HIS A 267 -23.27 -12.16 -12.37
N ILE A 268 -22.46 -11.13 -12.61
CA ILE A 268 -22.63 -10.21 -13.75
C ILE A 268 -22.56 -11.00 -15.05
N TYR A 269 -21.56 -11.87 -15.19
CA TYR A 269 -21.33 -12.62 -16.44
C TYR A 269 -22.51 -13.55 -16.73
N LYS A 270 -23.00 -14.26 -15.72
CA LYS A 270 -24.19 -15.12 -15.82
C LYS A 270 -25.45 -14.35 -16.23
N LYS A 271 -25.62 -13.11 -15.76
CA LYS A 271 -26.79 -12.27 -16.09
C LYS A 271 -26.69 -11.71 -17.51
N ILE A 272 -25.51 -11.27 -17.95
CA ILE A 272 -25.28 -10.77 -19.31
C ILE A 272 -25.39 -11.89 -20.35
N GLN A 273 -24.84 -13.08 -20.09
CA GLN A 273 -24.91 -14.22 -21.02
C GLN A 273 -26.33 -14.74 -21.28
N LYS A 274 -27.26 -14.55 -20.33
CA LYS A 274 -28.67 -14.89 -20.51
C LYS A 274 -29.42 -13.89 -21.40
N SER A 275 -28.82 -12.73 -21.69
CA SER A 275 -29.37 -11.77 -22.65
C SER A 275 -29.33 -12.36 -24.06
N SER A 276 -30.37 -12.10 -24.85
CA SER A 276 -30.41 -12.38 -26.29
C SER A 276 -29.32 -11.66 -27.10
N SER A 277 -28.64 -10.67 -26.51
CA SER A 277 -27.50 -10.00 -27.13
C SER A 277 -26.35 -11.00 -27.32
N GLN A 278 -26.08 -11.40 -28.58
CA GLN A 278 -25.01 -12.33 -28.97
C GLN A 278 -23.57 -11.91 -28.58
N SER A 279 -23.38 -10.76 -27.93
CA SER A 279 -22.06 -10.28 -27.57
C SER A 279 -21.47 -11.06 -26.39
N LYS A 280 -20.49 -11.92 -26.69
CA LYS A 280 -19.77 -12.76 -25.71
C LYS A 280 -18.74 -12.02 -24.84
N GLY A 281 -18.53 -10.73 -25.06
CA GLY A 281 -17.51 -9.96 -24.37
C GLY A 281 -18.11 -9.04 -23.31
N ASN A 282 -17.66 -9.18 -22.07
CA ASN A 282 -17.79 -8.17 -21.03
C ASN A 282 -16.55 -8.28 -20.13
N THR A 283 -15.99 -7.14 -19.70
CA THR A 283 -14.81 -7.12 -18.83
C THR A 283 -15.15 -6.38 -17.56
N TYR A 284 -15.18 -7.10 -16.45
CA TYR A 284 -15.28 -6.54 -15.11
C TYR A 284 -13.90 -6.21 -14.56
N CYS A 285 -13.79 -5.17 -13.74
CA CYS A 285 -12.61 -4.88 -12.94
C CYS A 285 -13.03 -4.19 -11.63
N ARG A 286 -12.53 -4.68 -10.50
CA ARG A 286 -12.77 -4.13 -9.16
C ARG A 286 -11.47 -3.85 -8.43
N TYR A 287 -11.41 -2.72 -7.76
CA TYR A 287 -10.37 -2.38 -6.80
C TYR A 287 -11.03 -1.87 -5.52
N ALA A 288 -11.08 -2.73 -4.51
CA ALA A 288 -11.85 -2.50 -3.30
C ALA A 288 -13.35 -2.35 -3.62
N ASP A 289 -13.95 -1.21 -3.32
CA ASP A 289 -15.34 -0.84 -3.60
C ASP A 289 -15.54 -0.14 -4.95
N ASP A 290 -14.46 0.36 -5.56
CA ASP A 290 -14.47 1.01 -6.88
C ASP A 290 -14.46 -0.06 -7.99
N MET A 291 -15.41 -0.02 -8.93
CA MET A 291 -15.50 -1.01 -10.00
C MET A 291 -16.03 -0.43 -11.31
N VAL A 292 -15.61 -1.05 -12.41
CA VAL A 292 -16.05 -0.74 -13.76
C VAL A 292 -16.40 -2.01 -14.53
N ILE A 293 -17.42 -1.92 -15.39
CA ILE A 293 -17.82 -2.99 -16.29
C ILE A 293 -17.78 -2.46 -17.72
N LEU A 294 -16.94 -3.06 -18.55
CA LEU A 294 -16.90 -2.78 -19.98
C LEU A 294 -17.88 -3.69 -20.70
N THR A 295 -18.70 -3.10 -21.56
CA THR A 295 -19.76 -3.75 -22.32
C THR A 295 -19.72 -3.33 -23.78
N THR A 296 -20.20 -4.20 -24.65
CA THR A 296 -20.21 -4.04 -26.11
C THR A 296 -21.38 -3.19 -26.59
N THR A 297 -22.53 -3.34 -25.94
CA THR A 297 -23.79 -2.68 -26.28
C THR A 297 -24.35 -1.93 -25.08
N GLU A 298 -25.21 -0.95 -25.35
CA GLU A 298 -25.93 -0.24 -24.28
C GLU A 298 -26.88 -1.18 -23.53
N GLU A 299 -27.54 -2.09 -24.24
CA GLU A 299 -28.44 -3.10 -23.66
C GLU A 299 -27.72 -3.94 -22.58
N THR A 300 -26.52 -4.45 -22.87
CA THR A 300 -25.73 -5.22 -21.88
C THR A 300 -25.27 -4.34 -20.72
N ALA A 301 -24.99 -3.05 -20.95
CA ALA A 301 -24.70 -2.08 -19.89
C ALA A 301 -25.92 -1.86 -18.97
N LEU A 302 -27.12 -1.76 -19.56
CA LEU A 302 -28.38 -1.58 -18.85
C LEU A 302 -28.80 -2.83 -18.07
N ILE A 303 -28.33 -4.03 -18.46
CA ILE A 303 -28.51 -5.28 -17.70
C ILE A 303 -27.48 -5.40 -16.56
N ALA A 304 -26.25 -4.96 -16.78
CA ALA A 304 -25.17 -5.08 -15.81
C ALA A 304 -25.46 -4.34 -14.49
N LEU A 305 -26.06 -3.14 -14.55
CA LEU A 305 -26.37 -2.36 -13.35
C LEU A 305 -27.43 -3.04 -12.46
N PRO A 306 -28.60 -3.49 -12.96
CA PRO A 306 -29.53 -4.33 -12.22
C PRO A 306 -28.89 -5.59 -11.63
N ALA A 307 -28.03 -6.29 -12.39
CA ALA A 307 -27.34 -7.48 -11.88
C ALA A 307 -26.46 -7.16 -10.66
N VAL A 308 -25.76 -6.02 -10.67
CA VAL A 308 -24.97 -5.57 -9.52
C VAL A 308 -25.88 -5.20 -8.34
N LYS A 309 -26.99 -4.52 -8.58
CA LYS A 309 -27.97 -4.19 -7.53
C LYS A 309 -28.52 -5.44 -6.85
N GLU A 310 -28.94 -6.44 -7.63
CA GLU A 310 -29.44 -7.72 -7.14
C GLU A 310 -28.38 -8.42 -6.26
N PHE A 311 -27.14 -8.50 -6.74
CA PHE A 311 -26.04 -9.09 -6.00
C PHE A 311 -25.77 -8.37 -4.68
N LEU A 312 -25.76 -7.03 -4.69
CA LEU A 312 -25.49 -6.21 -3.51
C LEU A 312 -26.65 -6.23 -2.49
N ALA A 313 -27.90 -6.33 -2.94
CA ALA A 313 -29.07 -6.31 -2.06
C ALA A 313 -29.05 -7.44 -1.02
N VAL A 314 -28.70 -8.66 -1.43
CA VAL A 314 -28.57 -9.82 -0.53
C VAL A 314 -27.49 -9.61 0.55
N ARG A 315 -26.52 -8.73 0.28
CA ARG A 315 -25.39 -8.39 1.16
C ARG A 315 -25.67 -7.17 2.06
N GLY A 316 -26.87 -6.58 1.96
CA GLY A 316 -27.23 -5.32 2.63
C GLY A 316 -26.56 -4.09 2.02
N LEU A 317 -26.10 -4.17 0.78
CA LEU A 317 -25.40 -3.10 0.10
C LEU A 317 -26.27 -2.48 -0.99
N GLU A 318 -26.03 -1.19 -1.23
CA GLU A 318 -26.75 -0.40 -2.24
C GLU A 318 -25.78 0.31 -3.17
N VAL A 319 -26.16 0.40 -4.44
CA VAL A 319 -25.45 1.24 -5.42
C VAL A 319 -25.81 2.70 -5.16
N LYS A 320 -24.80 3.57 -5.14
CA LYS A 320 -24.98 5.02 -5.10
C LYS A 320 -25.32 5.54 -6.51
N LEU A 321 -26.62 5.55 -6.83
CA LEU A 321 -27.14 5.92 -8.15
C LEU A 321 -26.62 7.27 -8.65
N ALA A 322 -26.56 8.29 -7.79
CA ALA A 322 -26.10 9.64 -8.16
C ALA A 322 -24.64 9.71 -8.64
N LYS A 323 -23.82 8.69 -8.36
CA LYS A 323 -22.43 8.59 -8.82
C LYS A 323 -22.20 7.49 -9.84
N THR A 324 -23.20 6.65 -10.06
CA THR A 324 -23.12 5.53 -10.99
C THR A 324 -23.48 6.03 -12.37
N THR A 325 -22.63 5.77 -13.36
CA THR A 325 -22.83 6.30 -14.70
C THR A 325 -22.60 5.23 -15.77
N ILE A 326 -23.45 5.23 -16.79
CA ILE A 326 -23.23 4.50 -18.04
C ILE A 326 -22.75 5.51 -19.07
N LYS A 327 -21.61 5.25 -19.72
CA LYS A 327 -21.04 6.14 -20.73
C LYS A 327 -20.69 5.39 -21.98
N ASN A 328 -20.94 6.01 -23.13
CA ASN A 328 -20.41 5.56 -24.41
C ASN A 328 -18.97 6.07 -24.58
N ILE A 329 -18.00 5.15 -24.54
CA ILE A 329 -16.56 5.40 -24.58
C ILE A 329 -16.09 5.91 -25.96
N ILE A 330 -16.84 5.57 -27.03
CA ILE A 330 -16.50 5.96 -28.40
C ILE A 330 -16.89 7.42 -28.64
N ASN A 331 -18.09 7.80 -28.23
CA ASN A 331 -18.65 9.13 -28.46
C ASN A 331 -18.12 10.15 -27.44
N ASP A 332 -17.86 9.72 -26.20
CA ASP A 332 -17.29 10.60 -25.18
C ASP A 332 -15.77 10.74 -25.33
N ARG A 333 -15.34 11.86 -25.90
CA ARG A 333 -13.90 12.19 -26.06
C ARG A 333 -13.16 12.35 -24.73
N ASN A 334 -13.87 12.62 -23.63
CA ASN A 334 -13.28 12.66 -22.29
C ASN A 334 -13.05 11.25 -21.73
N GLY A 335 -13.84 10.27 -22.20
CA GLY A 335 -13.82 8.90 -21.70
C GLY A 335 -14.32 8.81 -20.27
N PHE A 336 -13.72 7.91 -19.48
CA PHE A 336 -14.12 7.67 -18.09
C PHE A 336 -12.91 7.65 -17.15
N GLU A 337 -13.16 7.77 -15.84
CA GLU A 337 -12.09 7.75 -14.82
C GLU A 337 -12.24 6.54 -13.91
N PHE A 338 -11.16 5.79 -13.71
CA PHE A 338 -11.13 4.66 -12.77
C PHE A 338 -9.78 4.68 -12.03
N LEU A 339 -9.81 4.59 -10.70
CA LEU A 339 -8.61 4.68 -9.85
C LEU A 339 -7.75 5.93 -10.11
N SER A 340 -8.39 7.07 -10.37
CA SER A 340 -7.72 8.32 -10.76
C SER A 340 -6.92 8.23 -12.08
N PHE A 341 -7.18 7.24 -12.94
CA PHE A 341 -6.69 7.20 -14.32
C PHE A 341 -7.84 7.46 -15.28
N ARG A 342 -7.55 8.18 -16.37
CA ARG A 342 -8.53 8.48 -17.41
C ARG A 342 -8.37 7.49 -18.57
N PHE A 343 -9.42 6.76 -18.90
CA PHE A 343 -9.47 5.81 -20.01
C PHE A 343 -10.31 6.38 -21.15
N ARG A 344 -9.79 6.35 -22.37
CA ARG A 344 -10.52 6.84 -23.55
C ARG A 344 -10.07 6.13 -24.83
N LYS A 345 -10.92 6.16 -25.86
CA LYS A 345 -10.55 5.78 -27.24
C LYS A 345 -10.07 7.03 -27.99
N VAL A 346 -8.94 6.91 -28.68
CA VAL A 346 -8.32 8.01 -29.43
C VAL A 346 -8.02 7.54 -30.84
N TYR A 347 -8.51 8.28 -31.82
CA TYR A 347 -8.18 8.00 -33.22
C TYR A 347 -6.71 8.31 -33.47
N ARG A 348 -5.96 7.31 -33.93
CA ARG A 348 -4.55 7.45 -34.28
C ARG A 348 -4.40 7.39 -35.79
N ARG A 349 -4.09 8.53 -36.41
CA ARG A 349 -3.92 8.66 -37.87
C ARG A 349 -2.94 7.64 -38.45
N ASN A 350 -1.80 7.42 -37.79
CA ASN A 350 -0.78 6.48 -38.23
C ASN A 350 -1.22 5.01 -38.20
N ARG A 351 -2.24 4.65 -37.40
CA ARG A 351 -2.83 3.31 -37.36
C ARG A 351 -4.18 3.23 -38.05
N LYS A 352 -4.68 4.36 -38.58
CA LYS A 352 -6.01 4.55 -39.19
C LYS A 352 -7.16 3.91 -38.37
N ARG A 353 -7.05 3.91 -37.04
CA ARG A 353 -8.05 3.29 -36.14
C ARG A 353 -8.09 3.95 -34.76
N LEU A 354 -9.21 3.73 -34.05
CA LEU A 354 -9.32 4.05 -32.63
C LEU A 354 -8.39 3.15 -31.81
N THR A 355 -7.68 3.74 -30.86
CA THR A 355 -6.80 3.04 -29.92
C THR A 355 -7.11 3.47 -28.50
N SER A 356 -7.05 2.54 -27.56
CA SER A 356 -7.31 2.85 -26.15
C SER A 356 -6.10 3.57 -25.56
N GLN A 357 -6.35 4.55 -24.70
CA GLN A 357 -5.32 5.31 -24.02
C GLN A 357 -5.69 5.50 -22.56
N VAL A 358 -4.73 5.18 -21.70
CA VAL A 358 -4.71 5.59 -20.28
C VAL A 358 -3.97 6.92 -20.13
N GLY A 359 -4.60 7.90 -19.51
CA GLY A 359 -4.06 9.22 -19.23
C GLY A 359 -4.22 9.65 -17.78
N ILE A 360 -3.68 10.82 -17.45
CA ILE A 360 -3.82 11.44 -16.13
C ILE A 360 -5.02 12.41 -16.17
N PRO A 361 -6.00 12.29 -15.27
CA PRO A 361 -7.11 13.24 -15.15
C PRO A 361 -6.66 14.69 -14.99
N ILE A 362 -7.41 15.61 -15.60
CA ILE A 362 -7.16 17.06 -15.45
C ILE A 362 -7.39 17.48 -13.99
N SER A 363 -8.38 16.90 -13.32
CA SER A 363 -8.69 17.08 -11.90
C SER A 363 -7.48 16.75 -11.01
N ALA A 364 -6.80 15.63 -11.28
CA ALA A 364 -5.58 15.23 -10.59
C ALA A 364 -4.44 16.24 -10.77
N ILE A 365 -4.22 16.71 -12.01
CA ILE A 365 -3.20 17.73 -12.32
C ILE A 365 -3.49 19.05 -11.59
N LYS A 366 -4.76 19.51 -11.60
CA LYS A 366 -5.19 20.73 -10.91
C LYS A 366 -4.98 20.61 -9.39
N ASN A 367 -5.39 19.49 -8.80
CA ASN A 367 -5.22 19.22 -7.37
C ASN A 367 -3.74 19.17 -6.97
N PHE A 368 -2.92 18.51 -7.79
CA PHE A 368 -1.48 18.46 -7.58
C PHE A 368 -0.87 19.87 -7.57
N ARG A 369 -1.20 20.71 -8.57
CA ARG A 369 -0.74 22.12 -8.61
C ARG A 369 -1.22 22.92 -7.39
N LYS A 370 -2.45 22.70 -6.91
CA LYS A 370 -3.01 23.34 -5.70
C LYS A 370 -2.21 22.97 -4.45
N ASN A 371 -1.89 21.68 -4.28
CA ASN A 371 -1.10 21.19 -3.14
C ASN A 371 0.30 21.82 -3.11
N ILE A 372 0.97 21.90 -4.26
CA ILE A 372 2.29 22.52 -4.36
C ILE A 372 2.25 24.01 -4.02
N LYS A 373 1.27 24.75 -4.55
CA LYS A 373 1.08 26.16 -4.20
C LYS A 373 0.84 26.35 -2.70
N ALA A 374 0.12 25.43 -2.04
CA ALA A 374 -0.11 25.49 -0.59
C ALA A 374 1.19 25.27 0.18
N ILE A 375 2.01 24.28 -0.20
CA ILE A 375 3.32 24.02 0.41
C ILE A 375 4.26 25.23 0.23
N SER A 376 4.31 25.82 -0.97
CA SER A 376 5.15 26.99 -1.27
C SER A 376 4.77 28.27 -0.50
N LYS A 377 3.55 28.35 0.04
CA LYS A 377 3.07 29.49 0.86
C LYS A 377 3.38 29.33 2.35
N THR A 378 3.89 28.18 2.78
CA THR A 378 4.22 27.96 4.19
C THR A 378 5.42 28.81 4.62
N ARG A 379 5.50 29.17 5.91
CA ARG A 379 6.64 29.91 6.50
C ARG A 379 7.86 29.02 6.79
N LYS A 380 7.94 27.84 6.15
CA LYS A 380 9.03 26.88 6.34
C LYS A 380 10.30 27.38 5.63
N SER A 381 11.45 26.81 5.97
CA SER A 381 12.68 27.09 5.23
C SER A 381 12.59 26.53 3.81
N LEU A 382 13.33 27.13 2.88
CA LEU A 382 13.22 26.80 1.45
C LEU A 382 13.68 25.35 1.16
N ASP A 383 14.65 24.84 1.91
CA ASP A 383 15.10 23.45 1.88
C ASP A 383 13.97 22.48 2.27
N THR A 384 13.23 22.78 3.34
CA THR A 384 12.12 21.95 3.80
C THR A 384 10.95 21.99 2.81
N ILE A 385 10.65 23.16 2.24
CA ILE A 385 9.66 23.31 1.16
C ILE A 385 10.06 22.46 -0.05
N ASN A 386 11.33 22.52 -0.44
CA ASN A 386 11.88 21.77 -1.56
C ASN A 386 11.78 20.25 -1.33
N ASP A 387 12.11 19.77 -0.13
CA ASP A 387 12.00 18.34 0.22
C ASP A 387 10.54 17.85 0.24
N GLU A 388 9.61 18.65 0.75
CA GLU A 388 8.17 18.33 0.71
C GLU A 388 7.64 18.27 -0.72
N ILE A 389 8.01 19.25 -1.56
CA ILE A 389 7.69 19.25 -3.00
C ILE A 389 8.28 18.02 -3.68
N ASN A 390 9.54 17.67 -3.39
CA ASN A 390 10.20 16.51 -3.96
C ASN A 390 9.49 15.21 -3.61
N ALA A 391 9.05 15.05 -2.35
CA ALA A 391 8.27 13.89 -1.93
C ALA A 391 6.96 13.79 -2.73
N VAL A 392 6.21 14.89 -2.82
CA VAL A 392 4.92 14.94 -3.53
C VAL A 392 5.08 14.67 -5.04
N PHE A 393 6.12 15.23 -5.69
CA PHE A 393 6.42 14.99 -7.10
C PHE A 393 6.84 13.54 -7.35
N ARG A 394 7.61 12.95 -6.44
CA ARG A 394 8.04 11.56 -6.53
C ARG A 394 6.85 10.60 -6.42
N ASP A 395 5.98 10.81 -5.45
CA ASP A 395 4.77 10.02 -5.25
C ASP A 395 3.82 10.12 -6.47
N CYS A 396 3.58 11.34 -6.94
CA CYS A 396 2.77 11.60 -8.14
C CYS A 396 3.34 10.91 -9.38
N GLY A 397 4.66 11.06 -9.60
CA GLY A 397 5.32 10.47 -10.76
C GLY A 397 5.29 8.94 -10.75
N TYR A 398 5.59 8.30 -9.62
CA TYR A 398 5.55 6.84 -9.53
C TYR A 398 4.14 6.26 -9.58
N TYR A 399 3.13 6.98 -9.11
CA TYR A 399 1.74 6.56 -9.27
C TYR A 399 1.29 6.65 -10.72
N TYR A 400 1.52 7.78 -11.39
CA TYR A 400 1.01 8.03 -12.75
C TYR A 400 1.92 7.54 -13.88
N ARG A 401 3.08 6.93 -13.60
CA ARG A 401 3.98 6.38 -14.63
C ARG A 401 3.32 5.34 -15.55
N PHE A 402 2.19 4.76 -15.15
CA PHE A 402 1.41 3.81 -15.94
C PHE A 402 0.52 4.47 -17.00
N ALA A 403 0.36 5.79 -16.97
CA ALA A 403 -0.38 6.52 -18.00
C ALA A 403 0.49 6.71 -19.25
N HIS A 404 -0.05 6.43 -20.44
CA HIS A 404 0.66 6.66 -21.71
C HIS A 404 1.05 8.13 -21.91
N THR A 405 0.27 9.06 -21.36
CA THR A 405 0.53 10.50 -21.45
C THR A 405 1.47 11.03 -20.36
N SER A 406 2.01 10.15 -19.51
CA SER A 406 2.83 10.52 -18.35
C SER A 406 4.03 11.38 -18.74
N GLY A 407 4.83 10.97 -19.73
CA GLY A 407 6.03 11.72 -20.14
C GLY A 407 5.74 13.17 -20.57
N TYR A 408 4.66 13.39 -21.33
CA TYR A 408 4.20 14.73 -21.71
C TYR A 408 3.73 15.54 -20.49
N VAL A 409 2.88 14.96 -19.65
CA VAL A 409 2.36 15.63 -18.45
C VAL A 409 3.47 15.93 -17.45
N PHE A 410 4.42 15.03 -17.25
CA PHE A 410 5.56 15.21 -16.36
C PHE A 410 6.49 16.31 -16.85
N SER A 411 6.71 16.42 -18.16
CA SER A 411 7.47 17.53 -18.75
C SER A 411 6.77 18.88 -18.49
N SER A 412 5.45 18.94 -18.72
CA SER A 412 4.64 20.13 -18.45
C SER A 412 4.63 20.51 -16.96
N LEU A 413 4.47 19.53 -16.07
CA LEU A 413 4.50 19.72 -14.61
C LEU A 413 5.88 20.15 -14.11
N GLY A 414 6.95 19.58 -14.66
CA GLY A 414 8.32 19.95 -14.32
C GLY A 414 8.63 21.41 -14.70
N TYR A 415 8.27 21.82 -15.92
CA TYR A 415 8.43 23.21 -16.35
C TYR A 415 7.56 24.17 -15.54
N TRP A 416 6.31 23.80 -15.26
CA TRP A 416 5.43 24.58 -14.40
C TRP A 416 6.03 24.77 -13.00
N LEU A 417 6.58 23.72 -12.41
CA LEU A 417 7.23 23.77 -11.10
C LEU A 417 8.46 24.66 -11.12
N TRP A 418 9.31 24.52 -12.14
CA TRP A 418 10.48 25.38 -12.35
C TRP A 418 10.07 26.86 -12.33
N LYS A 419 8.99 27.22 -13.03
CA LYS A 419 8.43 28.59 -13.01
C LYS A 419 7.98 29.02 -11.62
N GLN A 420 7.31 28.14 -10.85
CA GLN A 420 6.89 28.48 -9.49
C GLN A 420 8.10 28.71 -8.57
N PHE A 421 9.10 27.84 -8.66
CA PHE A 421 10.32 27.92 -7.87
C PHE A 421 11.09 29.21 -8.21
N TYR A 422 11.31 29.49 -9.49
CA TYR A 422 11.96 30.72 -9.94
C TYR A 422 11.21 31.96 -9.45
N LYS A 423 9.88 32.04 -9.59
CA LYS A 423 9.08 33.17 -9.08
C LYS A 423 9.22 33.35 -7.57
N HIS A 424 9.26 32.25 -6.81
CA HIS A 424 9.44 32.31 -5.36
C HIS A 424 10.83 32.85 -4.98
N CYS A 425 11.89 32.34 -5.60
CA CYS A 425 13.26 32.82 -5.37
C CYS A 425 13.43 34.28 -5.83
N TYR A 426 12.88 34.63 -6.99
CA TYR A 426 12.91 35.98 -7.53
C TYR A 426 12.28 37.00 -6.58
N LYS A 427 11.08 36.71 -6.08
CA LYS A 427 10.41 37.57 -5.09
C LYS A 427 11.27 37.77 -3.85
N ARG A 428 11.82 36.67 -3.31
CA ARG A 428 12.62 36.68 -2.09
C ARG A 428 13.97 37.41 -2.24
N THR A 429 14.55 37.41 -3.44
CA THR A 429 15.74 38.20 -3.76
C THR A 429 15.38 39.66 -3.97
N LYS A 430 14.29 39.95 -4.69
CA LYS A 430 13.79 41.32 -4.92
C LYS A 430 13.51 42.05 -3.61
N ASP A 431 12.94 41.36 -2.62
CA ASP A 431 12.64 41.93 -1.29
C ASP A 431 13.90 42.41 -0.52
N LYS A 432 15.11 42.16 -1.03
CA LYS A 432 16.39 42.63 -0.45
C LYS A 432 17.00 43.85 -1.18
N PHE A 433 16.39 44.32 -2.27
CA PHE A 433 16.90 45.42 -3.08
C PHE A 433 15.91 46.59 -3.03
N ASP A 434 16.40 47.79 -2.70
CA ASP A 434 15.56 49.01 -2.62
C ASP A 434 15.03 49.46 -3.99
N LYS A 435 15.79 49.19 -5.07
CA LYS A 435 15.42 49.54 -6.46
C LYS A 435 15.41 48.31 -7.35
N ALA A 436 14.44 48.27 -8.27
CA ALA A 436 14.20 47.15 -9.18
C ALA A 436 15.25 47.05 -10.30
N ASN A 437 16.47 46.60 -9.99
CA ASN A 437 17.43 46.16 -11.00
C ASN A 437 17.15 44.69 -11.38
N HIS A 438 16.24 44.50 -12.34
CA HIS A 438 15.78 43.17 -12.75
C HIS A 438 16.92 42.25 -13.22
N THR A 439 17.91 42.79 -13.94
CA THR A 439 19.06 42.04 -14.45
C THR A 439 19.93 41.49 -13.32
N LYS A 440 20.32 42.35 -12.36
CA LYS A 440 21.13 41.94 -11.21
C LYS A 440 20.39 40.94 -10.32
N ILE A 441 19.08 41.10 -10.13
CA ILE A 441 18.25 40.14 -9.39
C ILE A 441 18.26 38.77 -10.11
N ASN A 442 18.13 38.76 -11.44
CA ASN A 442 18.16 37.52 -12.22
C ASN A 442 19.49 36.78 -12.07
N GLU A 443 20.61 37.48 -12.18
CA GLU A 443 21.95 36.90 -12.02
C GLU A 443 22.15 36.29 -10.64
N ILE A 444 21.70 36.98 -9.58
CA ILE A 444 21.78 36.48 -8.21
C ILE A 444 20.89 35.25 -8.05
N VAL A 445 19.67 35.27 -8.60
CA VAL A 445 18.76 34.12 -8.50
C VAL A 445 19.35 32.90 -9.21
N LEU A 446 19.86 33.08 -10.43
CA LEU A 446 20.45 32.01 -11.21
C LEU A 446 21.70 31.45 -10.54
N SER A 447 22.63 32.29 -10.09
CA SER A 447 23.85 31.85 -9.40
C SER A 447 23.59 31.21 -8.03
N SER A 448 22.59 31.70 -7.28
CA SER A 448 22.33 31.23 -5.91
C SER A 448 21.45 29.97 -5.86
N TYR A 449 20.54 29.79 -6.82
CA TYR A 449 19.50 28.76 -6.75
C TYR A 449 19.50 27.79 -7.93
N PHE A 450 20.35 27.97 -8.94
CA PHE A 450 20.41 27.09 -10.11
C PHE A 450 21.86 26.64 -10.36
N LYS A 451 22.07 25.33 -10.42
CA LYS A 451 23.38 24.72 -10.67
C LYS A 451 23.42 24.13 -12.08
N PRO A 452 24.52 24.28 -12.84
CA PRO A 452 24.71 23.56 -14.09
C PRO A 452 24.59 22.04 -13.89
N ILE A 453 24.02 21.35 -14.87
CA ILE A 453 23.90 19.89 -14.93
C ILE A 453 24.97 19.38 -15.91
N GLY A 454 26.00 18.74 -15.39
CA GLY A 454 27.10 18.23 -16.21
C GLY A 454 27.86 19.35 -16.94
N SER A 455 28.39 19.04 -18.12
CA SER A 455 29.11 19.98 -18.99
C SER A 455 28.19 20.85 -19.87
N GLY A 456 26.87 20.72 -19.76
CA GLY A 456 25.90 21.42 -20.60
C GLY A 456 25.32 22.70 -19.99
N LEU A 457 24.65 23.49 -20.83
CA LEU A 457 23.93 24.73 -20.44
C LEU A 457 22.68 24.51 -19.57
N SER A 458 22.27 23.25 -19.37
CA SER A 458 21.07 22.93 -18.59
C SER A 458 21.33 23.18 -17.11
N THR A 459 20.46 23.94 -16.44
CA THR A 459 20.55 24.17 -15.00
C THR A 459 19.45 23.44 -14.22
N LYS A 460 19.78 23.00 -13.00
CA LYS A 460 18.85 22.38 -12.06
C LYS A 460 18.62 23.30 -10.87
N PRO A 461 17.35 23.56 -10.50
CA PRO A 461 17.05 24.28 -9.27
C PRO A 461 17.56 23.51 -8.04
N PHE A 462 18.14 24.21 -7.08
CA PHE A 462 18.60 23.67 -5.82
C PHE A 462 18.51 24.70 -4.69
N VAL A 463 18.58 24.21 -3.45
CA VAL A 463 18.60 25.02 -2.23
C VAL A 463 19.69 24.49 -1.32
N ILE A 464 20.40 25.36 -0.60
CA ILE A 464 21.37 24.95 0.41
C ILE A 464 20.71 25.04 1.79
N ASP A 465 20.80 23.98 2.58
CA ASP A 465 20.30 23.96 3.95
C ASP A 465 21.27 24.69 4.92
N LYS A 466 20.87 24.81 6.19
CA LYS A 466 21.71 25.46 7.23
C LYS A 466 23.03 24.73 7.52
N LYS A 467 23.22 23.52 7.02
CA LYS A 467 24.44 22.71 7.19
C LYS A 467 25.32 22.73 5.93
N GLY A 468 24.99 23.57 4.93
CA GLY A 468 25.71 23.60 3.66
C GLY A 468 25.37 22.46 2.71
N LYS A 469 24.40 21.60 3.05
CA LYS A 469 24.00 20.48 2.20
C LYS A 469 23.10 20.99 1.06
N PRO A 470 23.38 20.63 -0.20
CA PRO A 470 22.51 20.98 -1.32
C PRO A 470 21.32 20.03 -1.43
N HIS A 471 20.14 20.58 -1.66
CA HIS A 471 18.88 19.89 -1.92
C HIS A 471 18.40 20.27 -3.33
N SER A 472 18.59 19.37 -4.30
CA SER A 472 18.13 19.59 -5.68
C SER A 472 16.63 19.35 -5.81
N LEU A 473 15.98 20.12 -6.67
CA LEU A 473 14.59 19.88 -7.05
C LEU A 473 14.47 18.60 -7.90
N PHE A 474 13.50 17.76 -7.58
CA PHE A 474 13.29 16.48 -8.25
C PHE A 474 12.74 16.68 -9.66
N SER A 475 13.37 16.03 -10.65
CA SER A 475 12.89 16.06 -12.04
C SER A 475 11.90 14.94 -12.27
N ILE A 476 10.59 15.22 -12.20
CA ILE A 476 9.56 14.20 -12.48
C ILE A 476 9.63 13.66 -13.91
N ARG A 477 10.19 14.42 -14.86
CA ARG A 477 10.46 13.96 -16.23
C ARG A 477 11.44 12.78 -16.28
N SER A 478 12.28 12.59 -15.26
CA SER A 478 13.19 11.44 -15.19
C SER A 478 12.49 10.13 -14.85
N ILE A 479 11.19 10.16 -14.51
CA ILE A 479 10.41 8.93 -14.30
C ILE A 479 9.92 8.45 -15.65
N GLU A 480 10.44 7.29 -16.06
CA GLU A 480 10.05 6.63 -17.31
C GLU A 480 8.63 6.08 -17.23
N TYR A 481 7.95 6.13 -18.38
CA TYR A 481 6.70 5.43 -18.59
C TYR A 481 6.91 3.93 -18.37
N CYS A 482 5.97 3.29 -17.70
CA CYS A 482 5.96 1.87 -17.45
C CYS A 482 4.61 1.32 -17.87
N PRO A 483 4.53 0.43 -18.87
CA PRO A 483 3.26 -0.18 -19.25
C PRO A 483 2.57 -0.84 -18.05
N PRO A 484 1.25 -0.63 -17.87
CA PRO A 484 0.52 -1.34 -16.82
C PRO A 484 0.54 -2.84 -17.11
N THR A 485 0.71 -3.63 -16.06
CA THR A 485 0.80 -5.10 -16.10
C THR A 485 -0.51 -5.69 -15.62
N TYR A 486 -0.82 -6.96 -15.88
CA TYR A 486 -1.95 -7.69 -15.28
C TYR A 486 -1.73 -9.20 -15.46
N THR A 487 -2.57 -10.03 -14.81
CA THR A 487 -2.63 -11.49 -15.04
C THR A 487 -4.05 -11.86 -15.46
N ASP A 488 -4.15 -12.83 -16.37
CA ASP A 488 -5.42 -13.45 -16.82
C ASP A 488 -5.69 -14.80 -16.15
N SER A 489 -4.84 -15.21 -15.21
CA SER A 489 -4.99 -16.47 -14.48
C SER A 489 -5.38 -16.24 -13.02
N ALA A 490 -6.31 -17.06 -12.53
CA ALA A 490 -6.66 -17.14 -11.13
C ALA A 490 -5.49 -17.81 -10.41
N ARG A 491 -4.69 -17.01 -9.69
CA ARG A 491 -3.44 -17.43 -9.04
C ARG A 491 -3.51 -17.09 -7.57
N ASN A 492 -3.18 -18.01 -6.69
CA ASN A 492 -3.20 -17.74 -5.26
C ASN A 492 -1.82 -17.32 -4.76
N ALA A 493 -1.72 -16.17 -4.10
CA ALA A 493 -0.43 -15.68 -3.62
C ALA A 493 0.24 -16.59 -2.58
N PHE A 494 -0.53 -17.44 -1.90
CA PHE A 494 -0.03 -18.35 -0.87
C PHE A 494 0.46 -19.70 -1.41
N ILE A 495 0.26 -19.99 -2.70
CA ILE A 495 0.80 -21.18 -3.35
C ILE A 495 2.10 -20.80 -4.05
N PHE A 496 3.16 -21.58 -3.83
CA PHE A 496 4.51 -21.23 -4.22
C PHE A 496 4.63 -20.92 -5.73
N GLU A 497 4.16 -21.81 -6.61
CA GLU A 497 4.26 -21.64 -8.07
C GLU A 497 3.50 -20.40 -8.57
N ASP A 498 2.34 -20.17 -7.98
CA ASP A 498 1.49 -19.02 -8.27
C ASP A 498 2.18 -17.72 -7.81
N SER A 499 2.77 -17.71 -6.61
CA SER A 499 3.50 -16.57 -6.05
C SER A 499 4.72 -16.18 -6.90
N VAL A 500 5.45 -17.17 -7.46
CA VAL A 500 6.57 -16.95 -8.37
C VAL A 500 6.08 -16.27 -9.65
N THR A 501 4.95 -16.73 -10.18
CA THR A 501 4.34 -16.14 -11.38
C THR A 501 3.86 -14.70 -11.12
N LEU A 502 3.16 -14.46 -10.02
CA LEU A 502 2.70 -13.13 -9.60
C LEU A 502 3.90 -12.18 -9.42
N THR A 503 5.00 -12.66 -8.83
CA THR A 503 6.25 -11.90 -8.68
C THR A 503 6.81 -11.47 -10.03
N LYS A 504 6.91 -12.38 -11.00
CA LYS A 504 7.42 -12.10 -12.35
C LYS A 504 6.59 -11.01 -13.04
N VAL A 505 5.26 -11.05 -12.89
CA VAL A 505 4.38 -10.01 -13.42
C VAL A 505 4.61 -8.68 -12.69
N ASN A 506 4.74 -8.70 -11.36
CA ASN A 506 5.03 -7.51 -10.57
C ASN A 506 6.36 -6.86 -10.93
N MET A 507 7.42 -7.64 -11.19
CA MET A 507 8.75 -7.16 -11.56
C MET A 507 8.74 -6.24 -12.79
N ARG A 508 7.87 -6.52 -13.78
CA ARG A 508 7.71 -5.69 -14.99
C ARG A 508 7.30 -4.25 -14.66
N SER A 509 6.57 -4.06 -13.57
CA SER A 509 6.14 -2.73 -13.11
C SER A 509 7.17 -1.98 -12.25
N LYS A 510 8.19 -2.68 -11.72
CA LYS A 510 9.17 -2.10 -10.78
C LYS A 510 10.26 -1.33 -11.54
N SER A 511 10.91 -0.40 -10.83
CA SER A 511 12.09 0.33 -11.31
C SER A 511 13.28 -0.61 -11.55
N SER A 512 14.22 -0.22 -12.42
CA SER A 512 15.41 -1.02 -12.76
C SER A 512 16.17 -1.52 -11.53
N TRP A 513 16.48 -0.63 -10.59
CA TRP A 513 17.17 -1.02 -9.35
C TRP A 513 16.38 -2.01 -8.48
N LYS A 514 15.03 -1.88 -8.41
CA LYS A 514 14.20 -2.83 -7.65
C LYS A 514 14.19 -4.18 -8.33
N ARG A 515 14.21 -4.22 -9.66
CA ARG A 515 14.34 -5.47 -10.43
C ARG A 515 15.64 -6.19 -10.08
N VAL A 516 16.78 -5.51 -10.11
CA VAL A 516 18.08 -6.10 -9.74
C VAL A 516 18.05 -6.73 -8.34
N ILE A 517 17.49 -6.02 -7.35
CA ILE A 517 17.38 -6.54 -5.97
C ILE A 517 16.44 -7.75 -5.92
N LEU A 518 15.27 -7.67 -6.57
CA LEU A 518 14.28 -8.77 -6.58
C LEU A 518 14.75 -9.96 -7.42
N GLU A 519 15.61 -9.77 -8.42
CA GLU A 519 16.23 -10.86 -9.18
C GLU A 519 17.26 -11.60 -8.32
N LYS A 520 18.07 -10.86 -7.54
CA LYS A 520 19.05 -11.45 -6.61
C LYS A 520 18.39 -12.15 -5.42
N TRP A 521 17.34 -11.58 -4.85
CA TRP A 521 16.78 -12.01 -3.56
C TRP A 521 15.35 -12.56 -3.63
N GLY A 522 14.67 -12.46 -4.78
CA GLY A 522 13.23 -12.67 -4.87
C GLY A 522 12.44 -11.55 -4.16
N PRO A 523 11.12 -11.71 -3.98
CA PRO A 523 10.30 -10.86 -3.11
C PRO A 523 10.55 -11.18 -1.63
N CYS A 524 11.68 -11.81 -1.30
CA CYS A 524 11.93 -12.44 -0.04
C CYS A 524 12.93 -11.66 0.82
N CYS A 525 12.84 -11.86 2.13
CA CYS A 525 13.88 -11.43 3.06
C CYS A 525 15.18 -12.19 2.77
N GLY A 526 16.31 -11.49 2.61
CA GLY A 526 17.62 -12.12 2.39
C GLY A 526 18.04 -13.07 3.51
N LEU A 527 17.66 -12.77 4.76
CA LEU A 527 17.99 -13.59 5.93
C LEU A 527 17.00 -14.74 6.14
N CYS A 528 15.72 -14.42 6.38
CA CYS A 528 14.74 -15.44 6.76
C CYS A 528 13.99 -16.05 5.57
N ARG A 529 14.30 -15.64 4.32
CA ARG A 529 13.71 -16.11 3.04
C ARG A 529 12.20 -15.98 2.86
N LYS A 530 11.50 -15.42 3.85
CA LYS A 530 10.05 -15.12 3.83
C LYS A 530 9.65 -14.17 2.72
N ASN A 531 8.48 -14.38 2.13
CA ASN A 531 7.91 -13.47 1.15
C ASN A 531 7.41 -12.17 1.82
N LEU A 532 8.00 -11.02 1.44
CA LEU A 532 7.74 -9.72 2.05
C LEU A 532 6.45 -9.05 1.55
N GLU A 533 5.88 -9.50 0.43
CA GLU A 533 4.62 -8.98 -0.10
C GLU A 533 3.39 -9.70 0.54
N ILE A 534 3.55 -10.96 0.97
CA ILE A 534 2.54 -11.75 1.69
C ILE A 534 2.49 -11.31 3.17
N ASN A 535 1.31 -11.35 3.79
CA ASN A 535 1.08 -10.92 5.19
C ASN A 535 1.51 -9.46 5.50
N SER A 536 1.84 -8.65 4.47
CA SER A 536 2.29 -7.26 4.60
C SER A 536 3.49 -7.06 5.55
N ILE A 537 4.45 -7.98 5.53
CA ILE A 537 5.62 -7.95 6.41
C ILE A 537 6.43 -6.66 6.18
N PRO A 538 6.60 -5.79 7.19
CA PRO A 538 7.40 -4.59 7.03
C PRO A 538 8.86 -4.94 6.77
N TYR A 539 9.48 -4.31 5.77
CA TYR A 539 10.87 -4.57 5.38
C TYR A 539 11.66 -3.28 5.19
N GLU A 540 12.98 -3.40 5.28
CA GLU A 540 13.96 -2.33 5.06
C GLU A 540 15.03 -2.81 4.06
N LEU A 541 15.61 -1.87 3.32
CA LEU A 541 16.78 -2.14 2.49
C LEU A 541 18.03 -2.01 3.34
N HIS A 542 18.80 -3.08 3.42
CA HIS A 542 20.08 -3.15 4.12
C HIS A 542 21.23 -3.08 3.12
N HIS A 543 22.30 -2.37 3.49
CA HIS A 543 23.54 -2.37 2.73
C HIS A 543 24.32 -3.65 3.01
N ILE A 544 24.71 -4.38 1.96
CA ILE A 544 25.53 -5.59 2.09
C ILE A 544 26.90 -5.19 2.65
N LEU A 545 27.62 -4.30 1.97
CA LEU A 545 28.76 -3.55 2.51
C LEU A 545 28.22 -2.27 3.18
N PRO A 546 28.33 -2.12 4.51
CA PRO A 546 27.87 -0.93 5.22
C PRO A 546 28.53 0.36 4.72
N LYS A 547 27.79 1.48 4.73
CA LYS A 547 28.31 2.81 4.33
C LYS A 547 29.58 3.24 5.05
N ARG A 548 29.74 2.85 6.33
CA ARG A 548 30.93 3.16 7.14
C ARG A 548 32.21 2.53 6.58
N PHE A 549 32.09 1.48 5.80
CA PHE A 549 33.18 0.79 5.11
C PHE A 549 33.23 1.12 3.60
N GLY A 550 32.63 2.24 3.18
CA GLY A 550 32.64 2.67 1.77
C GLY A 550 31.50 2.10 0.91
N GLY A 551 30.56 1.38 1.52
CA GLY A 551 29.36 0.87 0.84
C GLY A 551 28.56 1.95 0.11
N LYS A 552 28.28 1.74 -1.17
CA LYS A 552 27.50 2.66 -2.01
C LYS A 552 26.01 2.31 -2.02
N ASP A 553 25.16 3.28 -2.33
CA ASP A 553 23.71 3.09 -2.55
C ASP A 553 23.44 2.48 -3.94
N THR A 554 24.09 1.35 -4.26
CA THR A 554 23.91 0.63 -5.53
C THR A 554 23.02 -0.59 -5.34
N PRO A 555 22.23 -1.00 -6.34
CA PRO A 555 21.28 -2.11 -6.18
C PRO A 555 21.96 -3.44 -5.83
N ASN A 556 23.17 -3.65 -6.36
CA ASN A 556 23.99 -4.83 -6.07
C ASN A 556 24.47 -4.90 -4.62
N ASN A 557 24.61 -3.74 -3.96
CA ASN A 557 25.01 -3.61 -2.56
C ASN A 557 23.80 -3.58 -1.61
N MET A 558 22.62 -4.02 -2.06
CA MET A 558 21.39 -3.94 -1.27
C MET A 558 20.72 -5.31 -1.13
N VAL A 559 20.20 -5.57 0.06
CA VAL A 559 19.40 -6.76 0.38
C VAL A 559 18.12 -6.33 1.10
N LEU A 560 17.00 -6.99 0.78
CA LEU A 560 15.74 -6.76 1.47
C LEU A 560 15.73 -7.57 2.76
N LEU A 561 15.54 -6.92 3.91
CA LEU A 561 15.41 -7.61 5.19
C LEU A 561 14.08 -7.26 5.86
N CYS A 562 13.42 -8.24 6.47
CA CYS A 562 12.31 -7.98 7.39
C CYS A 562 12.79 -6.95 8.41
N LYS A 563 12.03 -5.89 8.61
CA LYS A 563 12.37 -4.79 9.51
C LYS A 563 12.65 -5.30 10.94
N SER A 564 11.87 -6.29 11.37
CA SER A 564 12.09 -7.05 12.58
C SER A 564 11.77 -8.53 12.32
N PRO A 565 12.57 -9.49 12.80
CA PRO A 565 13.81 -9.29 13.56
C PRO A 565 15.04 -9.09 12.65
N CYS A 566 14.99 -9.50 11.37
CA CYS A 566 16.19 -9.69 10.55
C CYS A 566 17.08 -8.45 10.42
N HIS A 567 16.52 -7.30 10.01
CA HIS A 567 17.30 -6.07 9.88
C HIS A 567 17.88 -5.62 11.23
N GLN A 568 17.16 -5.83 12.33
CA GLN A 568 17.61 -5.49 13.68
C GLN A 568 18.71 -6.42 14.19
N LEU A 569 18.64 -7.71 13.87
CA LEU A 569 19.68 -8.70 14.21
C LEU A 569 20.99 -8.34 13.53
N VAL A 570 20.96 -8.21 12.19
CA VAL A 570 22.14 -7.83 11.39
C VAL A 570 22.70 -6.49 11.83
N SER A 571 21.86 -5.47 12.03
CA SER A 571 22.34 -4.16 12.49
C SER A 571 22.98 -4.22 13.89
N SER A 572 22.58 -5.19 14.71
CA SER A 572 23.07 -5.28 16.08
C SER A 572 24.29 -6.15 16.28
N SER A 573 24.47 -7.20 15.48
CA SER A 573 25.72 -7.97 15.46
C SER A 573 26.89 -7.04 15.13
N ILE A 574 26.68 -6.16 14.14
CA ILE A 574 27.62 -5.10 13.73
C ILE A 574 27.91 -4.09 14.85
N GLN A 575 26.94 -3.79 15.71
CA GLN A 575 27.10 -2.84 16.82
C GLN A 575 27.76 -3.46 18.04
N LYS A 576 27.46 -4.73 18.32
CA LYS A 576 28.02 -5.52 19.42
C LYS A 576 29.38 -6.13 19.09
N ALA A 577 29.82 -6.04 17.84
CA ALA A 577 31.00 -6.73 17.34
C ALA A 577 30.95 -8.25 17.56
N ASP A 578 29.77 -8.86 17.36
CA ASP A 578 29.59 -10.30 17.49
C ASP A 578 30.16 -11.00 16.25
N VAL A 579 31.39 -11.51 16.36
CA VAL A 579 32.14 -12.11 15.24
C VAL A 579 31.41 -13.32 14.66
N SER A 580 30.80 -14.17 15.49
CA SER A 580 30.12 -15.39 15.05
C SER A 580 28.90 -15.06 14.20
N GLU A 581 28.03 -14.17 14.66
CA GLU A 581 26.86 -13.71 13.89
C GLU A 581 27.28 -12.98 12.61
N ILE A 582 28.31 -12.15 12.68
CA ILE A 582 28.84 -11.44 11.50
C ILE A 582 29.33 -12.43 10.44
N GLN A 583 30.12 -13.43 10.83
CA GLN A 583 30.62 -14.46 9.90
C GLN A 583 29.48 -15.25 9.26
N ASN A 584 28.43 -15.57 10.01
CA ASN A 584 27.22 -16.20 9.46
C ASN A 584 26.50 -15.31 8.44
N TYR A 585 26.39 -14.00 8.69
CA TYR A 585 25.77 -13.10 7.71
C TYR A 585 26.62 -12.87 6.46
N ILE A 586 27.95 -13.00 6.59
CA ILE A 586 28.87 -12.99 5.45
C ILE A 586 28.70 -14.24 4.59
N SER A 587 28.63 -15.43 5.20
CA SER A 587 28.44 -16.68 4.44
C SER A 587 27.09 -16.72 3.69
N LEU A 588 26.07 -16.03 4.21
CA LEU A 588 24.77 -15.86 3.54
C LEU A 588 24.75 -14.75 2.47
N GLY A 589 25.84 -14.00 2.29
CA GLY A 589 25.93 -12.88 1.35
C GLY A 589 25.07 -11.66 1.72
N ILE A 590 24.65 -11.57 2.99
CA ILE A 590 23.81 -10.49 3.52
C ILE A 590 24.66 -9.33 4.04
N LEU A 591 25.91 -9.63 4.38
CA LEU A 591 26.87 -8.69 4.95
C LEU A 591 28.24 -8.87 4.29
N GLU A 592 28.93 -7.78 4.02
CA GLU A 592 30.33 -7.75 3.61
C GLU A 592 31.05 -6.78 4.55
N ILE A 593 32.16 -7.23 5.13
CA ILE A 593 33.01 -6.42 6.02
C ILE A 593 34.47 -6.64 5.61
N PRO A 594 35.31 -5.58 5.59
CA PRO A 594 36.73 -5.71 5.32
C PRO A 594 37.43 -6.69 6.29
N MET A 595 38.31 -7.54 5.77
CA MET A 595 38.96 -8.62 6.54
C MET A 595 39.81 -8.07 7.70
N ASP A 596 40.49 -6.96 7.47
CA ASP A 596 41.23 -6.17 8.45
C ASP A 596 40.35 -5.75 9.64
N TYR A 597 39.08 -5.41 9.42
CA TYR A 597 38.16 -5.11 10.51
C TYR A 597 37.75 -6.37 11.29
N LEU A 598 37.53 -7.49 10.59
CA LEU A 598 37.21 -8.78 11.22
C LEU A 598 38.35 -9.33 12.08
N GLU A 599 39.60 -9.20 11.62
CA GLU A 599 40.79 -9.61 12.37
C GLU A 599 40.96 -8.77 13.63
N ASN A 600 40.79 -7.45 13.54
CA ASN A 600 40.81 -6.55 14.70
C ASN A 600 39.72 -6.87 15.74
N LEU A 601 38.55 -7.31 15.30
CA LEU A 601 37.50 -7.76 16.22
C LEU A 601 37.88 -9.07 16.92
N LYS A 602 38.47 -10.04 16.21
CA LYS A 602 38.91 -11.31 16.79
C LYS A 602 40.02 -11.11 17.82
N THR A 603 41.04 -10.31 17.51
CA THR A 603 42.13 -10.01 18.45
C THR A 603 41.61 -9.31 19.71
N SER A 604 40.66 -8.39 19.56
CA SER A 604 40.02 -7.73 20.69
C SER A 604 39.17 -8.65 21.56
N GLN A 605 38.61 -9.74 21.01
CA GLN A 605 37.86 -10.73 21.79
C GLN A 605 38.77 -11.74 22.49
N SER A 606 39.94 -12.05 21.93
CA SER A 606 40.92 -12.94 22.57
C SER A 606 41.72 -12.28 23.70
N SER A 607 41.71 -10.95 23.79
CA SER A 607 42.40 -10.21 24.85
C SER A 607 41.55 -9.94 26.10
N TYR A 608 40.26 -10.32 26.10
CA TYR A 608 39.38 -10.38 27.27
C TYR A 608 39.19 -11.82 27.70
#